data_AF-A0A800AKT7-F1
#
_entry.id   AF-A0A800AKT7-F1
#
_cell.length_a   1.000
_cell.length_b   1.000
_cell.length_c   1.000
_cell.angle_alpha   90.00
_cell.angle_beta   90.00
_cell.angle_gamma   90.00
#
_symmetry.space_group_name_H-M   'P 1'
#
loop_
_entity.id
_entity.type
_entity.pdbx_description
1 polymer ?
#
loop_
_entity_poly.entity_id
_entity_poly.type
_entity_poly.pdbx_seq_one_letter_code
_entity_poly.pdbx_strand_id
1 'polypeptide(L)'
;MAATGFELVYQSRASRGAFDLLAILQTKEVGVQVKKGAFPYYLKKDELQQMQYWAKQLRWKPLFALVTEGDIYFYDVTDWEVKEQSYRIDETTKVIDNLLEFAVDKKYGT
;
A
#
# COMPACT_ATOMS: atom_id res chain seq x y z
N MET A 1 -11.42 -3.93 13.85
CA MET A 1 -10.75 -5.09 13.23
C MET A 1 -11.40 -5.34 11.87
N ALA A 2 -10.78 -4.87 10.79
CA ALA A 2 -11.25 -5.14 9.44
C ALA A 2 -11.19 -6.66 9.19
N ALA A 3 -12.26 -7.25 8.67
CA ALA A 3 -12.20 -8.58 8.07
C ALA A 3 -11.24 -8.45 6.88
N THR A 4 -9.99 -8.87 7.08
CA THR A 4 -8.92 -8.65 6.14
C THR A 4 -9.22 -9.48 4.90
N GLY A 5 -9.75 -8.84 3.86
CA GLY A 5 -10.16 -9.47 2.60
C GLY A 5 -9.04 -10.13 1.78
N PHE A 6 -7.90 -10.39 2.40
CA PHE A 6 -6.78 -11.11 1.82
C PHE A 6 -7.11 -12.60 1.83
N GLU A 7 -7.10 -13.20 0.64
CA GLU A 7 -7.26 -14.64 0.46
C GLU A 7 -5.93 -15.36 0.69
N LEU A 8 -4.82 -14.67 0.43
CA LEU A 8 -3.48 -15.23 0.49
C LEU A 8 -2.43 -14.15 0.72
N VAL A 9 -1.39 -14.47 1.49
CA VAL A 9 -0.26 -13.56 1.77
C VAL A 9 1.04 -14.35 1.82
N TYR A 10 2.04 -13.88 1.08
CA TYR A 10 3.40 -14.44 1.07
C TYR A 10 4.45 -13.34 1.14
N GLN A 11 5.67 -13.71 1.55
CA GLN A 11 6.82 -12.83 1.39
C GLN A 11 7.11 -12.60 -0.10
N SER A 12 7.18 -11.33 -0.50
CA SER A 12 7.50 -11.00 -1.89
C SER A 12 8.98 -11.26 -2.17
N ARG A 13 9.25 -11.99 -3.26
CA ARG A 13 10.60 -12.20 -3.80
C ARG A 13 10.79 -11.57 -5.18
N ALA A 14 9.70 -11.23 -5.87
CA ALA A 14 9.72 -10.74 -7.24
C ALA A 14 9.97 -9.22 -7.33
N SER A 15 9.68 -8.46 -6.27
CA SER A 15 9.71 -6.99 -6.27
C SER A 15 11.09 -6.36 -5.97
N ARG A 16 12.15 -7.16 -5.90
CA ARG A 16 13.53 -6.73 -5.57
C ARG A 16 13.61 -5.80 -4.34
N GLY A 17 12.77 -6.06 -3.33
CA GLY A 17 12.74 -5.30 -2.07
C GLY A 17 11.78 -4.11 -2.04
N ALA A 18 11.03 -3.84 -3.12
CA ALA A 18 10.04 -2.77 -3.13
C ALA A 18 8.74 -3.11 -2.37
N PHE A 19 8.49 -4.40 -2.13
CA PHE A 19 7.38 -4.89 -1.33
C PHE A 19 7.88 -6.00 -0.44
N ASP A 20 7.49 -5.98 0.83
CA ASP A 20 7.75 -7.06 1.78
C ASP A 20 6.84 -8.26 1.52
N LEU A 21 5.59 -8.00 1.12
CA LEU A 21 4.56 -9.02 0.92
C LEU A 21 3.93 -8.94 -0.47
N LEU A 22 3.58 -10.10 -1.01
CA LEU A 22 2.59 -10.26 -2.07
C LEU A 22 1.32 -10.79 -1.42
N ALA A 23 0.20 -10.12 -1.65
CA ALA A 23 -1.10 -10.54 -1.19
C ALA A 23 -2.09 -10.68 -2.35
N ILE A 24 -3.04 -11.59 -2.20
CA ILE A 24 -4.17 -11.76 -3.12
C ILE A 24 -5.41 -11.23 -2.43
N LEU A 25 -6.07 -10.24 -3.04
CA LEU A 25 -7.40 -9.80 -2.67
C LEU A 25 -8.34 -10.06 -3.84
N GLN A 26 -9.29 -10.97 -3.66
CA GLN A 26 -10.14 -11.43 -4.76
C GLN A 26 -9.28 -11.92 -5.95
N THR A 27 -9.41 -11.30 -7.11
CA THR A 27 -8.66 -11.64 -8.33
C THR A 27 -7.45 -10.74 -8.56
N LYS A 28 -7.07 -9.90 -7.60
CA LYS A 28 -5.98 -8.92 -7.73
C LYS A 28 -4.77 -9.30 -6.90
N GLU A 29 -3.62 -9.19 -7.54
CA GLU A 29 -2.32 -9.23 -6.87
C GLU A 29 -1.98 -7.84 -6.33
N VAL A 30 -1.58 -7.79 -5.05
CA VAL A 30 -1.27 -6.56 -4.33
C VAL A 30 0.11 -6.70 -3.70
N GLY A 31 1.00 -5.77 -4.03
CA GLY A 31 2.29 -5.63 -3.36
C GLY A 31 2.12 -4.78 -2.11
N VAL A 32 2.45 -5.31 -0.94
CA VAL A 32 2.34 -4.60 0.34
C VAL A 32 3.73 -4.31 0.88
N GLN A 33 4.05 -3.03 1.08
CA GLN A 33 5.23 -2.59 1.83
C GLN A 33 4.82 -2.27 3.25
N VAL A 34 5.49 -2.85 4.24
CA VAL A 34 5.12 -2.72 5.65
C VAL A 34 6.16 -1.91 6.40
N LYS A 35 5.72 -0.89 7.13
CA LYS A 35 6.59 -0.11 8.03
C LYS A 35 6.00 -0.03 9.41
N LYS A 36 6.85 -0.17 10.42
CA LYS A 36 6.51 0.16 11.80
C LYS A 36 6.88 1.61 12.07
N GLY A 37 5.99 2.38 12.68
CA GLY A 37 6.23 3.79 12.98
C GLY A 37 5.10 4.44 13.76
N ALA A 38 5.11 5.78 13.80
CA ALA A 38 4.06 6.61 14.38
C ALA A 38 3.79 7.80 13.45
N PHE A 39 2.65 8.48 13.65
CA PHE A 39 2.36 9.71 12.93
C PHE A 39 3.11 10.91 13.55
N PRO A 40 3.59 11.87 12.72
CA PRO A 40 3.69 11.77 11.27
C PRO A 40 4.81 10.81 10.82
N TYR A 41 4.53 10.01 9.79
CA TYR A 41 5.51 9.14 9.14
C TYR A 41 5.95 9.74 7.81
N TYR A 42 7.25 9.65 7.48
CA TYR A 42 7.80 10.18 6.24
C TYR A 42 8.26 9.04 5.33
N LEU A 43 7.48 8.76 4.28
CA LEU A 43 7.83 7.79 3.26
C LEU A 43 8.79 8.43 2.25
N LYS A 44 10.00 7.88 2.11
CA LYS A 44 11.01 8.44 1.19
C LYS A 44 10.51 8.38 -0.26
N LYS A 45 10.82 9.42 -1.04
CA LYS A 45 10.48 9.51 -2.46
C LYS A 45 10.96 8.30 -3.25
N ASP A 46 12.21 7.89 -3.08
CA ASP A 46 12.77 6.75 -3.80
C ASP A 46 12.05 5.44 -3.46
N GLU A 47 11.61 5.28 -2.20
CA GLU A 47 10.85 4.10 -1.77
C GLU A 47 9.47 4.07 -2.42
N LEU A 48 8.75 5.19 -2.40
CA LEU A 48 7.47 5.32 -3.11
C LEU A 48 7.61 5.05 -4.61
N GLN A 49 8.62 5.64 -5.25
CA GLN A 49 8.88 5.45 -6.68
C GLN A 49 9.22 4.00 -7.02
N GLN A 50 9.97 3.31 -6.16
CA GLN A 50 10.23 1.87 -6.33
C GLN A 50 8.96 1.04 -6.21
N MET A 51 8.11 1.32 -5.23
CA MET A 51 6.80 0.65 -5.09
C MET A 51 5.97 0.81 -6.37
N GLN A 52 5.80 2.06 -6.85
CA GLN A 52 5.02 2.36 -8.05
C GLN A 52 5.63 1.70 -9.31
N TYR A 53 6.95 1.76 -9.44
CA TYR A 53 7.66 1.12 -10.56
C TYR A 53 7.42 -0.39 -10.59
N TRP A 54 7.65 -1.08 -9.47
CA TRP A 54 7.50 -2.54 -9.41
C TRP A 54 6.06 -3.00 -9.48
N ALA A 55 5.12 -2.26 -8.89
CA ALA A 55 3.69 -2.48 -9.09
C ALA A 55 3.34 -2.47 -10.57
N LYS A 56 3.83 -1.47 -11.33
CA LYS A 56 3.61 -1.39 -12.77
C LYS A 56 4.25 -2.56 -13.53
N GLN A 57 5.49 -2.95 -13.20
CA GLN A 57 6.18 -4.06 -13.88
C GLN A 57 5.48 -5.41 -13.64
N LEU A 58 5.03 -5.64 -12.42
CA LEU A 58 4.41 -6.90 -12.00
C LEU A 58 2.88 -6.90 -12.21
N ARG A 59 2.30 -5.77 -12.60
CA ARG A 59 0.85 -5.54 -12.69
C ARG A 59 0.13 -5.75 -11.35
N TRP A 60 0.80 -5.42 -10.26
CA TRP A 60 0.25 -5.45 -8.91
C TRP A 60 -0.32 -4.08 -8.54
N LYS A 61 -1.29 -4.04 -7.64
CA LYS A 61 -1.63 -2.79 -6.95
C LYS A 61 -0.62 -2.52 -5.82
N PRO A 62 -0.02 -1.32 -5.74
CA PRO A 62 0.86 -0.98 -4.64
C PRO A 62 0.06 -0.56 -3.41
N LEU A 63 0.38 -1.16 -2.26
CA LEU A 63 -0.22 -0.80 -0.99
C LEU A 63 0.89 -0.52 0.03
N PHE A 64 0.76 0.57 0.76
CA PHE A 64 1.60 0.88 1.92
C PHE A 64 0.84 0.57 3.21
N ALA A 65 1.45 -0.19 4.11
CA ALA A 65 0.90 -0.50 5.42
C ALA A 65 1.77 0.14 6.52
N LEU A 66 1.20 1.07 7.27
CA LEU A 66 1.82 1.64 8.46
C LEU A 66 1.28 0.95 9.71
N VAL A 67 2.16 0.26 10.41
CA VAL A 67 1.88 -0.40 11.69
C VAL A 67 2.29 0.54 12.82
N THR A 68 1.31 1.03 13.57
CA THR A 68 1.54 1.79 14.80
C THR A 68 1.43 0.89 16.03
N GLU A 69 1.55 1.44 17.24
CA GLU A 69 1.36 0.66 18.47
C GLU A 69 -0.10 0.19 18.65
N GLY A 70 -1.08 0.92 18.12
CA GLY A 70 -2.49 0.67 18.33
C GLY A 70 -3.22 0.06 17.13
N ASP A 71 -2.76 0.31 15.91
CA ASP A 71 -3.50 -0.02 14.69
C ASP A 71 -2.60 -0.24 13.46
N ILE A 72 -3.22 -0.75 12.38
CA ILE A 72 -2.60 -0.88 11.07
C ILE A 72 -3.40 -0.07 10.06
N TYR A 73 -2.72 0.85 9.38
CA TYR A 73 -3.31 1.72 8.36
C TYR A 73 -2.83 1.31 6.97
N PHE A 74 -3.77 1.16 6.05
CA PHE A 74 -3.51 0.76 4.66
C PHE A 74 -3.73 1.96 3.73
N TYR A 75 -2.82 2.18 2.80
CA TYR A 75 -2.84 3.30 1.87
C TYR A 75 -2.65 2.81 0.43
N ASP A 76 -3.50 3.29 -0.48
CA ASP A 76 -3.27 3.19 -1.91
C ASP A 76 -2.29 4.29 -2.32
N VAL A 77 -1.10 3.87 -2.76
CA VAL A 77 -0.03 4.80 -3.14
C VAL A 77 0.14 4.91 -4.66
N THR A 78 -0.81 4.37 -5.44
CA THR A 78 -0.74 4.32 -6.91
C THR A 78 -0.47 5.70 -7.51
N ASP A 79 -1.24 6.71 -7.08
CA ASP A 79 -1.22 8.06 -7.65
C ASP A 79 -0.62 9.11 -6.68
N TRP A 80 0.12 8.66 -5.67
CA TRP A 80 0.79 9.61 -4.77
C TRP A 80 1.92 10.32 -5.50
N GLU A 81 1.91 11.65 -5.44
CA GLU A 81 2.96 12.51 -5.99
C GLU A 81 3.79 13.12 -4.87
N VAL A 82 5.12 13.06 -5.02
CA VAL A 82 6.07 13.64 -4.06
C VAL A 82 6.94 14.69 -4.76
N LYS A 83 6.75 15.95 -4.40
CA LYS A 83 7.56 17.08 -4.89
C LYS A 83 8.89 17.21 -4.15
N GLU A 84 8.92 16.84 -2.86
CA GLU A 84 10.10 16.92 -2.00
C GLU A 84 10.83 15.57 -1.87
N GLN A 85 11.56 15.35 -0.78
CA GLN A 85 12.29 14.09 -0.52
C GLN A 85 11.43 12.99 0.10
N SER A 86 10.24 13.33 0.61
CA SER A 86 9.33 12.37 1.24
C SER A 86 7.87 12.77 1.13
N TYR A 87 6.98 11.79 1.12
CA TYR A 87 5.56 11.97 1.38
C TYR A 87 5.32 11.95 2.90
N ARG A 88 4.65 12.97 3.44
CA ARG A 88 4.24 13.00 4.85
C ARG A 88 2.89 12.31 4.99
N ILE A 89 2.85 11.29 5.83
CA ILE A 89 1.65 10.56 6.21
C ILE A 89 1.31 10.97 7.64
N ASP A 90 0.10 11.45 7.83
CA ASP A 90 -0.45 11.86 9.13
C ASP A 90 -1.90 11.37 9.29
N GLU A 91 -2.54 11.74 10.39
CA GLU A 91 -3.90 11.30 10.73
C GLU A 91 -4.97 11.76 9.72
N THR A 92 -4.64 12.73 8.87
CA THR A 92 -5.55 13.24 7.83
C THR A 92 -5.36 12.57 6.48
N THR A 93 -4.30 11.77 6.34
CA THR A 93 -4.01 11.06 5.08
C THR A 93 -5.07 9.98 4.84
N LYS A 94 -5.69 10.01 3.66
CA LYS A 94 -6.78 9.09 3.31
C LYS A 94 -6.35 7.63 3.40
N VAL A 95 -6.96 6.89 4.32
CA VAL A 95 -6.76 5.46 4.52
C VAL A 95 -7.76 4.64 3.69
N ILE A 96 -7.43 3.37 3.44
CA ILE A 96 -8.37 2.39 2.90
C ILE A 96 -9.14 1.79 4.07
N ASP A 97 -10.40 2.16 4.22
CA ASP A 97 -11.29 1.61 5.25
C ASP A 97 -11.79 0.20 4.90
N ASN A 98 -11.86 -0.12 3.60
CA ASN A 98 -12.34 -1.40 3.10
C ASN A 98 -11.43 -1.94 1.98
N LEU A 99 -10.57 -2.90 2.33
CA LEU A 99 -9.62 -3.52 1.41
C LEU A 99 -10.29 -4.32 0.28
N LEU A 100 -11.51 -4.85 0.50
CA LEU A 100 -12.26 -5.55 -0.56
C LEU A 100 -12.76 -4.58 -1.63
N GLU A 101 -13.24 -3.40 -1.22
CA GLU A 101 -13.62 -2.35 -2.17
C GLU A 101 -12.43 -1.78 -2.92
N PHE A 102 -11.25 -1.71 -2.29
CA PHE A 102 -10.01 -1.34 -2.96
C PHE A 102 -9.60 -2.34 -4.06
N ALA A 103 -9.81 -3.64 -3.84
CA ALA A 103 -9.47 -4.68 -4.81
C ALA A 103 -10.37 -4.67 -6.05
N VAL A 104 -11.66 -4.38 -5.87
CA VAL A 104 -12.59 -4.17 -6.99
C VAL A 104 -12.34 -2.76 -7.52
N ASP A 105 -11.63 -2.60 -8.64
CA ASP A 105 -11.51 -1.29 -9.33
C ASP A 105 -12.90 -0.74 -9.69
N LYS A 106 -13.59 -0.11 -8.74
CA LYS A 106 -14.63 0.86 -9.05
C LYS A 106 -13.88 2.13 -9.38
N LYS A 107 -13.69 2.40 -10.68
CA LYS A 107 -13.79 3.78 -11.13
C LYS A 107 -15.03 4.34 -10.43
N TYR A 108 -14.83 5.28 -9.52
CA TYR A 108 -15.92 5.97 -8.83
C TYR A 108 -16.88 6.49 -9.91
N GLY A 109 -17.98 5.76 -10.10
CA GLY A 109 -19.01 6.08 -11.07
C GLY A 109 -19.97 7.04 -10.41
N THR A 110 -19.79 8.33 -10.68
CA THR A 110 -20.74 9.31 -11.26
C THR A 110 -20.27 10.72 -10.95
#